data_AF-A0A2I0CWU1-F1
#
_entry.id   AF-A0A2I0CWU1-F1
#
_cell.length_a   1.000
_cell.length_b   1.000
_cell.length_c   1.000
_cell.angle_alpha   90.00
_cell.angle_beta   90.00
_cell.angle_gamma   90.00
#
_symmetry.space_group_name_H-M   'P 1'
#
loop_
_entity.id
_entity.type
_entity.pdbx_description
1 polymer ?
#
loop_
_entity_poly.entity_id
_entity_poly.type
_entity_poly.pdbx_seq_one_letter_code
_entity_poly.pdbx_strand_id
1 'polypeptide(L)'
;MQITISMNVNVCLPDNEKVPIEAIEYSLKNQNLDAKVLEQVLTAIDAKLVTIQCGEKYSKDQSNRRYRRAGTSRKTVITSVGPVTIPVNKVRDTERNRVTKPLYDRVQFAGKHRYQTSVSMISVDFAQKMSYRDTVEELSLVIREVPSRMTINNLVKEFGKSIGIGTGGKSTRVLMADGTKAHSQEPGVKQNEINVALGINDDNKILLGVTVNQKWERLAEKLGDEKMLSEEAVIVCDGETELRNAFSSGNIQFQTDLIHGFRILGYKLWEDSALNLNGRKAIINDLKMLLLSLKNVVVYHKYEPDRISDKINQVVDGMESLSARLMDLGCHKAAKFLNEYSNTLVTFARLAIHGIKIPWNSNRIERLMGEISKRVKHKWMRWTTEGLETILKLILVRYTSPERYKNFRDTKLGLISGSMISVQISVNHSVQ
;
A
#
# COMPACT_ATOMS: atom_id res chain seq x y z
N MET A 1 35.21 -41.46 9.28
CA MET A 1 33.83 -41.92 9.08
C MET A 1 33.20 -41.06 7.99
N GLN A 2 32.80 -41.65 6.87
CA GLN A 2 32.13 -40.97 5.77
C GLN A 2 30.70 -41.47 5.71
N ILE A 3 29.72 -40.58 5.89
CA ILE A 3 28.30 -40.91 5.82
C ILE A 3 27.76 -40.39 4.49
N THR A 4 27.14 -41.27 3.71
CA THR A 4 26.50 -40.92 2.44
C THR A 4 24.98 -41.02 2.61
N ILE A 5 24.28 -39.94 2.27
CA ILE A 5 22.81 -39.86 2.30
C ILE A 5 22.32 -39.53 0.89
N SER A 6 21.46 -40.37 0.33
CA SER A 6 20.86 -40.14 -0.98
C SER A 6 19.50 -39.48 -0.83
N MET A 7 19.31 -38.35 -1.52
CA MET A 7 18.05 -37.61 -1.54
C MET A 7 17.44 -37.65 -2.93
N ASN A 8 16.18 -38.11 -3.03
CA ASN A 8 15.40 -38.01 -4.26
C ASN A 8 14.40 -36.86 -4.13
N VAL A 9 14.36 -36.00 -5.14
CA VAL A 9 13.44 -34.86 -5.22
C VAL A 9 12.54 -35.06 -6.42
N ASN A 10 11.25 -35.32 -6.16
CA ASN A 10 10.23 -35.46 -7.19
C ASN A 10 9.48 -34.14 -7.33
N VAL A 11 9.51 -33.54 -8.52
CA VAL A 11 8.81 -32.30 -8.83
C VAL A 11 7.74 -32.58 -9.88
N CYS A 12 6.48 -32.37 -9.52
CA CYS A 12 5.36 -32.46 -10.45
C CYS A 12 4.89 -31.05 -10.84
N LEU A 13 4.86 -30.79 -12.13
CA LEU A 13 4.33 -29.55 -12.70
C LEU A 13 2.95 -29.84 -13.32
N PRO A 14 1.97 -28.93 -13.22
CA PRO A 14 0.66 -29.09 -13.84
C PRO A 14 0.78 -29.25 -15.35
N ASP A 15 -0.03 -30.10 -15.99
CA ASP A 15 0.02 -30.32 -17.44
C ASP A 15 -0.50 -29.09 -18.21
N ASN A 16 0.21 -28.69 -19.26
CA ASN A 16 -0.09 -27.58 -20.19
C ASN A 16 -0.07 -26.14 -19.65
N GLU A 17 0.35 -25.88 -18.40
CA GLU A 17 0.41 -24.51 -17.87
C GLU A 17 1.85 -23.98 -17.73
N LYS A 18 2.07 -22.70 -18.01
CA LYS A 18 3.37 -22.08 -17.75
C LYS A 18 3.48 -21.73 -16.27
N VAL A 19 4.51 -22.24 -15.60
CA VAL A 19 4.67 -22.13 -14.16
C VAL A 19 5.70 -21.04 -13.81
N PRO A 20 5.36 -20.06 -12.96
CA PRO A 20 6.32 -19.09 -12.42
C PRO A 20 7.45 -19.77 -11.67
N ILE A 21 8.69 -19.33 -11.89
CA ILE A 21 9.85 -19.85 -11.15
C ILE A 21 9.65 -19.66 -9.63
N GLU A 22 9.00 -18.58 -9.22
CA GLU A 22 8.69 -18.26 -7.83
C GLU A 22 7.82 -19.33 -7.14
N ALA A 23 6.95 -20.01 -7.88
CA ALA A 23 6.13 -21.08 -7.33
C ALA A 23 6.99 -22.34 -7.06
N ILE A 24 7.97 -22.63 -7.93
CA ILE A 24 8.95 -23.70 -7.71
C ILE A 24 9.83 -23.33 -6.51
N GLU A 25 10.36 -22.10 -6.47
CA GLU A 25 11.15 -21.57 -5.35
C GLU A 25 10.41 -21.72 -4.01
N TYR A 26 9.14 -21.31 -3.98
CA TYR A 26 8.31 -21.39 -2.78
C TYR A 26 8.17 -22.83 -2.28
N SER A 27 7.92 -23.76 -3.19
CA SER A 27 7.78 -25.19 -2.85
C SER A 27 9.08 -25.78 -2.32
N LEU A 28 10.23 -25.44 -2.94
CA LEU A 28 11.55 -25.88 -2.49
C LEU A 28 11.93 -25.27 -1.13
N LYS A 29 11.67 -23.97 -0.94
CA LYS A 29 11.98 -23.25 0.29
C LYS A 29 11.19 -23.78 1.48
N ASN A 30 9.93 -24.17 1.29
CA ASN A 30 9.11 -24.81 2.34
C ASN A 30 9.68 -26.16 2.80
N GLN A 31 10.57 -26.76 2.02
CA GLN A 31 11.26 -28.00 2.36
C GLN A 31 12.75 -27.79 2.69
N ASN A 32 13.16 -26.53 2.91
CA ASN A 32 14.54 -26.14 3.21
C ASN A 32 15.56 -26.55 2.14
N LEU A 33 15.14 -26.62 0.88
CA LEU A 33 16.01 -26.91 -0.26
C LEU A 33 16.61 -25.62 -0.82
N ASP A 34 17.86 -25.72 -1.28
CA ASP A 34 18.67 -24.57 -1.70
C ASP A 34 18.66 -24.33 -3.23
N ALA A 35 19.41 -23.30 -3.66
CA ALA A 35 19.57 -22.95 -5.07
C ALA A 35 20.14 -24.08 -5.94
N LYS A 36 20.96 -25.00 -5.41
CA LYS A 36 21.50 -26.10 -6.21
C LYS A 36 20.39 -27.07 -6.61
N VAL A 37 19.44 -27.33 -5.71
CA VAL A 37 18.30 -28.19 -6.03
C VAL A 37 17.42 -27.52 -7.08
N LEU A 38 17.17 -26.21 -6.97
CA LEU A 38 16.45 -25.45 -8.01
C LEU A 38 17.15 -25.53 -9.38
N GLU A 39 18.47 -25.39 -9.42
CA GLU A 39 19.27 -25.54 -10.64
C GLU A 39 19.12 -26.93 -11.28
N GLN A 40 19.16 -27.99 -10.47
CA GLN A 40 18.97 -29.36 -10.93
C GLN A 40 17.55 -29.60 -11.45
N VAL A 41 16.53 -29.10 -10.74
CA VAL A 41 15.13 -29.20 -11.15
C VAL A 41 14.92 -28.53 -12.51
N LEU A 42 15.41 -27.30 -12.70
CA LEU A 42 15.25 -26.56 -13.95
C LEU A 42 16.04 -27.21 -15.10
N THR A 43 17.21 -27.75 -14.82
CA THR A 43 18.01 -28.50 -15.80
C THR A 43 17.31 -29.80 -16.22
N ALA A 44 16.72 -30.52 -15.27
CA ALA A 44 15.95 -31.74 -15.54
C ALA A 44 14.68 -31.46 -16.35
N ILE A 45 13.97 -30.37 -16.04
CA ILE A 45 12.81 -29.92 -16.84
C ILE A 45 13.24 -29.62 -18.28
N ASP A 46 14.30 -28.83 -18.48
CA ASP A 46 14.81 -28.50 -19.82
C ASP A 46 15.22 -29.76 -20.59
N ALA A 47 15.97 -30.67 -19.97
CA ALA A 47 16.38 -31.93 -20.59
C ALA A 47 15.17 -32.79 -21.01
N LYS A 48 14.17 -32.94 -20.13
CA LYS A 48 12.95 -33.70 -20.41
C LYS A 48 12.17 -33.09 -21.58
N LEU A 49 12.00 -31.76 -21.60
CA LEU A 49 11.30 -31.07 -22.70
C LEU A 49 12.02 -31.22 -24.04
N VAL A 50 13.35 -31.13 -24.04
CA VAL A 50 14.16 -31.34 -25.26
C VAL A 50 14.07 -32.78 -25.73
N THR A 51 14.09 -33.76 -24.83
CA THR A 51 13.94 -35.18 -25.19
C THR A 51 12.55 -35.47 -25.74
N ILE A 52 11.49 -34.86 -25.20
CA ILE A 52 10.13 -34.98 -25.77
C ILE A 52 10.09 -34.48 -27.21
N GLN A 53 10.74 -33.34 -27.51
CA GLN A 53 10.69 -32.74 -28.85
C GLN A 53 11.66 -33.39 -29.85
N CYS A 54 12.90 -33.69 -29.43
CA CYS A 54 13.97 -34.16 -30.32
C CYS A 54 14.23 -35.67 -30.24
N GLY A 55 13.62 -36.37 -29.27
CA GLY A 55 13.96 -37.73 -28.82
C GLY A 55 15.35 -37.83 -28.19
N GLU A 56 15.82 -39.04 -27.91
CA GLU A 56 17.05 -39.30 -27.15
C GLU A 56 18.32 -38.64 -27.74
N LYS A 57 19.26 -38.32 -26.85
CA LYS A 57 20.54 -37.74 -27.25
C LYS A 57 21.33 -38.81 -28.04
N TYR A 58 21.96 -38.41 -29.14
CA TYR A 58 22.75 -39.28 -30.03
C TYR A 58 21.99 -40.42 -30.73
N SER A 59 20.65 -40.38 -30.80
CA SER A 59 19.90 -41.34 -31.63
C SER A 59 20.23 -41.15 -33.11
N LYS A 60 20.50 -42.23 -33.85
CA LYS A 60 20.84 -42.20 -35.29
C LYS A 60 19.73 -41.65 -36.20
N ASP A 61 18.50 -41.57 -35.70
CA ASP A 61 17.28 -41.20 -36.43
C ASP A 61 16.97 -39.67 -36.43
N GLN A 62 17.97 -38.83 -36.17
CA GLN A 62 17.77 -37.37 -36.02
C GLN A 62 17.64 -36.59 -37.34
N SER A 63 18.07 -37.17 -38.47
CA SER A 63 18.08 -36.48 -39.77
C SER A 63 16.70 -36.27 -40.37
N ASN A 64 15.66 -37.03 -39.99
CA ASN A 64 14.30 -36.88 -40.52
C ASN A 64 13.30 -36.23 -39.55
N ARG A 65 13.75 -35.75 -38.38
CA ARG A 65 12.87 -35.12 -37.40
C ARG A 65 12.71 -33.63 -37.64
N ARG A 66 11.46 -33.15 -37.49
CA ARG A 66 11.09 -31.72 -37.54
C ARG A 66 11.84 -30.89 -36.50
N TYR A 67 12.00 -31.40 -35.28
CA TYR A 67 12.68 -30.69 -34.20
C TYR A 67 14.09 -31.24 -34.00
N ARG A 68 15.09 -30.34 -34.06
CA ARG A 68 16.51 -30.69 -33.91
C ARG A 68 17.18 -29.86 -32.83
N ARG A 69 18.15 -30.44 -32.12
CA ARG A 69 18.97 -29.73 -31.13
C ARG A 69 19.83 -28.66 -31.82
N ALA A 70 19.84 -27.45 -31.28
CA ALA A 70 20.47 -26.26 -31.90
C ALA A 70 21.47 -25.56 -30.96
N GLY A 71 22.10 -26.33 -30.08
CA GLY A 71 23.06 -25.85 -29.07
C GLY A 71 22.40 -25.41 -27.77
N THR A 72 23.18 -24.74 -26.93
CA THR A 72 22.81 -24.38 -25.55
C THR A 72 23.18 -22.93 -25.27
N SER A 73 22.51 -22.28 -24.33
CA SER A 73 22.87 -20.97 -23.80
C SER A 73 22.79 -20.97 -22.28
N ARG A 74 23.64 -20.20 -21.60
CA ARG A 74 23.55 -20.06 -20.14
C ARG A 74 22.57 -18.95 -19.76
N LYS A 75 21.74 -19.21 -18.74
CA LYS A 75 20.90 -18.19 -18.08
C LYS A 75 21.24 -18.17 -16.61
N THR A 76 21.70 -17.02 -16.11
CA THR A 76 21.90 -16.78 -14.69
C THR A 76 20.78 -15.90 -14.16
N VAL A 77 20.16 -16.33 -13.07
CA VAL A 77 19.10 -15.60 -12.36
C VAL A 77 19.38 -15.60 -10.86
N ILE A 78 18.92 -14.56 -10.18
CA ILE A 78 18.98 -14.47 -8.73
C ILE A 78 17.56 -14.65 -8.19
N THR A 79 17.42 -15.64 -7.32
CA THR A 79 16.15 -16.08 -6.73
C THR A 79 16.18 -15.91 -5.22
N SER A 80 15.03 -16.14 -4.57
CA SER A 80 14.95 -16.10 -3.10
C SER A 80 15.68 -17.24 -2.40
N VAL A 81 16.01 -18.32 -3.10
CA VAL A 81 16.82 -19.45 -2.59
C VAL A 81 18.31 -19.32 -2.95
N GLY A 82 18.67 -18.35 -3.80
CA GLY A 82 20.04 -18.02 -4.20
C GLY A 82 20.26 -17.82 -5.70
N PRO A 83 21.49 -17.55 -6.13
CA PRO A 83 21.84 -17.47 -7.54
C PRO A 83 21.82 -18.85 -8.20
N VAL A 84 21.27 -18.93 -9.41
CA VAL A 84 21.08 -20.16 -10.17
C VAL A 84 21.56 -19.94 -11.59
N THR A 85 22.38 -20.86 -12.13
CA THR A 85 22.88 -20.79 -13.51
C THR A 85 22.50 -22.04 -14.28
N ILE A 86 21.58 -21.89 -15.23
CA ILE A 86 20.99 -23.03 -15.92
C ILE A 86 21.51 -23.08 -17.36
N PRO A 87 21.97 -24.24 -17.85
CA PRO A 87 22.12 -24.47 -19.28
C PRO A 87 20.74 -24.62 -19.92
N VAL A 88 20.35 -23.67 -20.76
CA VAL A 88 19.08 -23.68 -21.49
C VAL A 88 19.34 -24.16 -22.91
N ASN A 89 18.83 -25.35 -23.24
CA ASN A 89 18.96 -25.93 -24.56
C ASN A 89 18.07 -25.22 -25.59
N LYS A 90 18.52 -25.25 -26.84
CA LYS A 90 17.82 -24.65 -27.98
C LYS A 90 17.34 -25.76 -28.91
N VAL A 91 16.13 -25.61 -29.43
CA VAL A 91 15.53 -26.52 -30.41
C VAL A 91 15.20 -25.72 -31.67
N ARG A 92 15.58 -26.25 -32.83
CA ARG A 92 15.26 -25.71 -34.16
C ARG A 92 14.12 -26.51 -34.75
N ASP A 93 13.03 -25.81 -35.10
CA ASP A 93 11.98 -26.31 -35.97
C ASP A 93 12.46 -26.19 -37.42
N THR A 94 12.68 -27.31 -38.11
CA THR A 94 13.20 -27.33 -39.48
C THR A 94 12.16 -26.94 -40.51
N GLU A 95 10.87 -27.09 -40.22
CA GLU A 95 9.79 -26.67 -41.12
C GLU A 95 9.57 -25.16 -41.06
N ARG A 96 9.60 -24.59 -39.84
CA ARG A 96 9.38 -23.15 -39.63
C ARG A 96 10.67 -22.31 -39.59
N ASN A 97 11.82 -22.97 -39.70
CA ASN A 97 13.16 -22.39 -39.55
C ASN A 97 13.30 -21.44 -38.32
N ARG A 98 12.72 -21.83 -37.17
CA ARG A 98 12.72 -21.04 -35.94
C ARG A 98 13.44 -21.78 -34.82
N VAL A 99 14.21 -21.04 -34.01
CA VAL A 99 14.85 -21.57 -32.80
C VAL A 99 14.07 -21.15 -31.56
N THR A 100 13.69 -22.10 -30.73
CA THR A 100 13.00 -21.91 -29.45
C THR A 100 13.84 -22.45 -28.29
N LYS A 101 13.42 -22.12 -27.07
CA LYS A 101 14.02 -22.58 -25.82
C LYS A 101 12.91 -23.26 -25.00
N PRO A 102 12.76 -24.59 -25.08
CA PRO A 102 11.61 -25.29 -24.52
C PRO A 102 11.35 -24.99 -23.04
N LEU A 103 12.40 -24.80 -22.23
CA LEU A 103 12.25 -24.40 -20.83
C LEU A 103 11.40 -23.13 -20.66
N TYR A 104 11.49 -22.15 -21.56
CA TYR A 104 10.73 -20.90 -21.47
C TYR A 104 9.25 -21.07 -21.84
N ASP A 105 8.89 -22.18 -22.48
CA ASP A 105 7.50 -22.51 -22.75
C ASP A 105 6.82 -23.07 -21.49
N ARG A 106 7.60 -23.57 -20.53
CA ARG A 106 7.08 -24.21 -19.31
C ARG A 106 7.37 -23.50 -18.01
N VAL A 107 8.48 -22.76 -17.93
CA VAL A 107 8.87 -21.96 -16.77
C VAL A 107 8.84 -20.48 -17.13
N GLN A 108 8.07 -19.71 -16.37
CA GLN A 108 8.04 -18.25 -16.45
C GLN A 108 9.12 -17.65 -15.57
N PHE A 109 10.09 -17.01 -16.23
CA PHE A 109 11.06 -16.13 -15.60
C PHE A 109 10.60 -14.68 -15.69
N ALA A 110 11.22 -13.80 -14.90
CA ALA A 110 11.07 -12.34 -15.00
C ALA A 110 11.75 -11.77 -16.26
N GLY A 111 11.43 -12.31 -17.45
CA GLY A 111 11.95 -11.88 -18.74
C GLY A 111 13.48 -11.87 -18.81
N LYS A 112 14.03 -10.71 -19.16
CA LYS A 112 15.48 -10.44 -19.24
C LYS A 112 16.09 -10.00 -17.90
N HIS A 113 15.30 -9.83 -16.85
CA HIS A 113 15.80 -9.38 -15.56
C HIS A 113 16.64 -10.47 -14.89
N ARG A 114 17.75 -10.04 -14.28
CA ARG A 114 18.63 -10.89 -13.47
C ARG A 114 17.92 -11.33 -12.19
N TYR A 115 17.33 -10.38 -11.47
CA TYR A 115 16.56 -10.64 -10.24
C TYR A 115 15.16 -11.14 -10.60
N GLN A 116 14.77 -12.27 -10.02
CA GLN A 116 13.39 -12.79 -10.15
C GLN A 116 12.44 -12.06 -9.19
N THR A 117 11.14 -12.24 -9.40
CA THR A 117 10.10 -11.46 -8.73
C THR A 117 10.13 -11.67 -7.22
N SER A 118 10.56 -12.85 -6.76
CA SER A 118 10.75 -13.16 -5.34
C SER A 118 11.75 -12.22 -4.66
N VAL A 119 12.91 -11.96 -5.27
CA VAL A 119 13.91 -11.01 -4.76
C VAL A 119 13.41 -9.58 -4.89
N SER A 120 12.77 -9.25 -6.02
CA SER A 120 12.22 -7.91 -6.25
C SER A 120 11.17 -7.54 -5.20
N MET A 121 10.28 -8.47 -4.86
CA MET A 121 9.21 -8.27 -3.88
C MET A 121 9.77 -8.11 -2.47
N ILE A 122 10.70 -8.97 -2.04
CA ILE A 122 11.35 -8.83 -0.72
C ILE A 122 12.09 -7.47 -0.62
N SER A 123 12.75 -7.05 -1.71
CA SER A 123 13.42 -5.74 -1.77
C SER A 123 12.43 -4.58 -1.54
N VAL A 124 11.26 -4.64 -2.16
CA VAL A 124 10.19 -3.64 -2.00
C VAL A 124 9.57 -3.71 -0.59
N ASP A 125 9.44 -4.89 0.00
CA ASP A 125 8.94 -5.06 1.38
C ASP A 125 9.83 -4.33 2.40
N PHE A 126 11.14 -4.50 2.28
CA PHE A 126 12.12 -3.83 3.15
C PHE A 126 12.16 -2.32 2.88
N ALA A 127 12.17 -1.90 1.61
CA ALA A 127 12.25 -0.49 1.23
C ALA A 127 11.09 0.38 1.75
N GLN A 128 9.95 -0.22 2.09
CA GLN A 128 8.83 0.47 2.76
C GLN A 128 9.11 0.83 4.22
N LYS A 129 10.10 0.23 4.87
CA LYS A 129 10.42 0.44 6.29
C LYS A 129 11.73 1.18 6.51
N MET A 130 12.67 1.12 5.57
CA MET A 130 14.01 1.67 5.72
C MET A 130 14.49 2.37 4.44
N SER A 131 15.62 3.07 4.51
CA SER A 131 16.17 3.73 3.32
C SER A 131 16.61 2.70 2.27
N TYR A 132 16.80 3.11 1.01
CA TYR A 132 17.28 2.19 -0.03
C TYR A 132 18.72 1.69 0.22
N ARG A 133 19.52 2.39 1.04
CA ARG A 133 20.87 1.95 1.41
C ARG A 133 20.78 0.89 2.50
N ASP A 134 20.06 1.20 3.57
CA ASP A 134 19.80 0.26 4.67
C ASP A 134 19.09 -1.00 4.14
N THR A 135 18.21 -0.85 3.15
CA THR A 135 17.57 -2.00 2.48
C THR A 135 18.63 -2.92 1.87
N VAL A 136 19.66 -2.39 1.23
CA VAL A 136 20.73 -3.22 0.65
C VAL A 136 21.53 -3.91 1.75
N GLU A 137 21.87 -3.18 2.81
CA GLU A 137 22.65 -3.68 3.95
C GLU A 137 21.89 -4.79 4.68
N GLU A 138 20.66 -4.53 5.12
CA GLU A 138 19.82 -5.50 5.83
C GLU A 138 19.45 -6.71 4.97
N LEU A 139 19.15 -6.49 3.69
CA LEU A 139 18.80 -7.59 2.79
C LEU A 139 20.01 -8.51 2.51
N SER A 140 21.24 -7.99 2.59
CA SER A 140 22.46 -8.81 2.41
C SER A 140 22.66 -9.86 3.51
N LEU A 141 22.01 -9.68 4.66
CA LEU A 141 22.00 -10.67 5.75
C LEU A 141 21.07 -11.85 5.45
N VAL A 142 20.11 -11.67 4.53
CA VAL A 142 19.03 -12.64 4.27
C VAL A 142 19.16 -13.32 2.91
N ILE A 143 19.72 -12.63 1.91
CA ILE A 143 19.94 -13.17 0.56
C ILE A 143 21.38 -12.93 0.10
N ARG A 144 21.91 -13.88 -0.68
CA ARG A 144 23.32 -13.86 -1.13
C ARG A 144 23.66 -12.74 -2.11
N GLU A 145 22.71 -12.36 -2.98
CA GLU A 145 22.92 -11.32 -3.98
C GLU A 145 21.77 -10.33 -3.96
N VAL A 146 22.09 -9.06 -3.69
CA VAL A 146 21.12 -8.01 -3.41
C VAL A 146 21.06 -6.99 -4.56
N PRO A 147 19.87 -6.56 -5.01
CA PRO A 147 19.76 -5.47 -5.97
C PRO A 147 20.38 -4.17 -5.45
N SER A 148 21.00 -3.39 -6.34
CA SER A 148 21.53 -2.08 -5.95
C SER A 148 20.43 -1.12 -5.49
N ARG A 149 20.76 -0.12 -4.68
CA ARG A 149 19.81 0.93 -4.22
C ARG A 149 18.99 1.56 -5.35
N MET A 150 19.59 1.71 -6.54
CA MET A 150 18.94 2.27 -7.72
C MET A 150 17.94 1.29 -8.34
N THR A 151 18.31 0.00 -8.37
CA THR A 151 17.42 -1.08 -8.81
C THR A 151 16.21 -1.19 -7.88
N ILE A 152 16.43 -1.14 -6.56
CA ILE A 152 15.34 -1.17 -5.56
C ILE A 152 14.40 0.01 -5.74
N ASN A 153 14.92 1.23 -5.94
CA ASN A 153 14.08 2.40 -6.24
C ASN A 153 13.23 2.20 -7.50
N ASN A 154 13.80 1.62 -8.57
CA ASN A 154 13.04 1.33 -9.79
C ASN A 154 11.96 0.28 -9.56
N LEU A 155 12.24 -0.76 -8.77
CA LEU A 155 11.25 -1.78 -8.39
C LEU A 155 10.11 -1.18 -7.56
N VAL A 156 10.42 -0.29 -6.60
CA VAL A 156 9.40 0.44 -5.84
C VAL A 156 8.50 1.26 -6.77
N LYS A 157 9.08 1.97 -7.73
CA LYS A 157 8.30 2.74 -8.72
C LYS A 157 7.40 1.83 -9.56
N GLU A 158 7.94 0.73 -10.07
CA GLU A 158 7.18 -0.26 -10.84
C GLU A 158 6.02 -0.84 -10.01
N PHE A 159 6.30 -1.30 -8.80
CA PHE A 159 5.31 -1.99 -7.98
C PHE A 159 4.27 -1.02 -7.45
N GLY A 160 4.69 0.18 -7.03
CA GLY A 160 3.80 1.26 -6.59
C GLY A 160 2.90 1.81 -7.70
N LYS A 161 3.29 1.72 -8.98
CA LYS A 161 2.40 1.99 -10.12
C LYS A 161 1.39 0.88 -10.34
N SER A 162 1.78 -0.37 -10.10
CA SER A 162 0.92 -1.53 -10.36
C SER A 162 -0.03 -1.89 -9.20
N ILE A 163 0.22 -1.40 -7.98
CA ILE A 163 -0.66 -1.66 -6.84
C ILE A 163 -1.93 -0.80 -6.93
N GLY A 164 -3.08 -1.46 -6.95
CA GLY A 164 -4.37 -0.78 -6.98
C GLY A 164 -4.74 -0.15 -5.63
N ILE A 165 -5.42 0.99 -5.68
CA ILE A 165 -6.07 1.65 -4.54
C ILE A 165 -7.59 1.70 -4.77
N GLY A 166 -8.36 2.18 -3.80
CA GLY A 166 -9.81 2.35 -3.93
C GLY A 166 -10.63 1.19 -3.37
N THR A 167 -11.93 1.20 -3.59
CA THR A 167 -12.88 0.38 -2.82
C THR A 167 -13.25 -0.96 -3.45
N GLY A 168 -12.75 -1.24 -4.65
CA GLY A 168 -13.19 -2.42 -5.41
C GLY A 168 -14.66 -2.32 -5.86
N GLY A 169 -15.13 -1.10 -6.12
CA GLY A 169 -16.47 -0.83 -6.69
C GLY A 169 -17.56 -0.43 -5.69
N LYS A 170 -17.27 -0.34 -4.40
CA LYS A 170 -18.23 0.12 -3.38
C LYS A 170 -17.98 1.59 -3.00
N SER A 171 -18.97 2.46 -3.07
CA SER A 171 -18.80 3.83 -2.58
C SER A 171 -18.62 3.87 -1.06
N THR A 172 -17.84 4.82 -0.56
CA THR A 172 -17.68 5.08 0.87
C THR A 172 -18.51 6.30 1.28
N ARG A 173 -19.19 6.23 2.43
CA ARG A 173 -19.95 7.37 2.98
C ARG A 173 -19.09 8.35 3.77
N VAL A 174 -18.01 7.89 4.40
CA VAL A 174 -17.15 8.75 5.24
C VAL A 174 -15.75 8.84 4.66
N LEU A 175 -15.32 10.05 4.31
CA LEU A 175 -13.97 10.34 3.88
C LEU A 175 -13.21 11.06 5.00
N MET A 176 -12.01 10.60 5.33
CA MET A 176 -11.02 11.39 6.04
C MET A 176 -9.96 11.84 5.05
N ALA A 177 -9.64 13.12 5.03
CA ALA A 177 -8.63 13.67 4.15
C ALA A 177 -7.74 14.66 4.90
N ASP A 178 -6.44 14.64 4.60
CA ASP A 178 -5.43 15.45 5.26
C ASP A 178 -4.18 15.56 4.37
N GLY A 179 -3.45 16.65 4.54
CA GLY A 179 -2.29 17.04 3.75
C GLY A 179 -1.01 17.06 4.59
N THR A 180 0.13 16.77 3.97
CA THR A 180 1.43 16.87 4.64
C THR A 180 2.56 17.16 3.65
N LYS A 181 3.73 17.58 4.16
CA LYS A 181 4.90 17.87 3.33
C LYS A 181 6.08 16.93 3.62
N ALA A 182 6.89 16.65 2.60
CA ALA A 182 8.15 15.90 2.70
C ALA A 182 9.25 16.62 1.90
N HIS A 183 10.53 16.42 2.22
CA HIS A 183 11.61 17.10 1.49
C HIS A 183 11.71 16.61 0.03
N SER A 184 11.88 17.56 -0.88
CA SER A 184 11.93 17.29 -2.32
C SER A 184 13.35 17.11 -2.86
N GLN A 185 13.48 16.35 -3.94
CA GLN A 185 14.65 16.30 -4.82
C GLN A 185 14.45 17.09 -6.10
N GLU A 186 13.25 17.63 -6.35
CA GLU A 186 12.98 18.37 -7.57
C GLU A 186 13.73 19.72 -7.55
N PRO A 187 14.31 20.15 -8.69
CA PRO A 187 15.01 21.42 -8.77
C PRO A 187 14.12 22.60 -8.36
N GLY A 188 14.61 23.45 -7.46
CA GLY A 188 13.88 24.64 -7.00
C GLY A 188 12.71 24.38 -6.05
N VAL A 189 12.39 23.12 -5.72
CA VAL A 189 11.29 22.77 -4.82
C VAL A 189 11.85 22.36 -3.46
N LYS A 190 11.44 23.05 -2.39
CA LYS A 190 11.90 22.72 -1.02
C LYS A 190 11.21 21.46 -0.48
N GLN A 191 9.92 21.34 -0.74
CA GLN A 191 9.07 20.28 -0.21
C GLN A 191 8.07 19.80 -1.26
N ASN A 192 7.83 18.50 -1.27
CA ASN A 192 6.70 17.91 -1.96
C ASN A 192 5.47 17.98 -1.05
N GLU A 193 4.33 18.31 -1.64
CA GLU A 193 3.02 18.30 -0.98
C GLU A 193 2.36 16.96 -1.21
N ILE A 194 1.83 16.35 -0.16
CA ILE A 194 1.23 15.02 -0.16
C ILE A 194 -0.20 15.19 0.30
N ASN A 195 -1.15 14.72 -0.50
CA ASN A 195 -2.57 14.70 -0.15
C ASN A 195 -3.04 13.25 -0.04
N VAL A 196 -3.74 12.91 1.03
CA VAL A 196 -4.26 11.56 1.26
C VAL A 196 -5.76 11.58 1.52
N ALA A 197 -6.47 10.66 0.87
CA ALA A 197 -7.89 10.40 1.05
C ALA A 197 -8.10 8.97 1.55
N LEU A 198 -8.72 8.85 2.73
CA LEU A 198 -8.98 7.60 3.43
C LEU A 198 -10.49 7.40 3.60
N GLY A 199 -11.02 6.37 2.96
CA GLY A 199 -12.40 5.96 3.12
C GLY A 199 -12.59 5.16 4.41
N ILE A 200 -13.65 5.47 5.15
CA ILE A 200 -14.04 4.79 6.37
C ILE A 200 -15.37 4.08 6.14
N ASN A 201 -15.33 2.74 6.23
CA ASN A 201 -16.52 1.89 6.21
C ASN A 201 -16.53 1.09 7.51
N ASP A 202 -17.41 1.48 8.44
CA ASP A 202 -17.44 0.97 9.81
C ASP A 202 -16.05 1.07 10.49
N ASP A 203 -15.49 -0.08 10.88
CA ASP A 203 -14.16 -0.17 11.47
C ASP A 203 -13.03 -0.39 10.46
N ASN A 204 -13.37 -0.57 9.18
CA ASN A 204 -12.40 -0.72 8.11
C ASN A 204 -11.99 0.63 7.52
N LYS A 205 -10.75 0.69 7.08
CA LYS A 205 -10.14 1.85 6.43
C LYS A 205 -9.63 1.44 5.05
N ILE A 206 -9.92 2.24 4.04
CA ILE A 206 -9.56 1.95 2.65
C ILE A 206 -8.86 3.17 2.08
N LEU A 207 -7.63 3.00 1.59
CA LEU A 207 -6.96 4.07 0.86
C LEU A 207 -7.71 4.35 -0.44
N LEU A 208 -8.29 5.55 -0.56
CA LEU A 208 -8.99 5.99 -1.77
C LEU A 208 -8.05 6.77 -2.68
N GLY A 209 -7.14 7.55 -2.11
CA GLY A 209 -6.23 8.38 -2.88
C GLY A 209 -4.96 8.74 -2.13
N VAL A 210 -3.87 8.82 -2.88
CA VAL A 210 -2.65 9.51 -2.48
C VAL A 210 -2.07 10.19 -3.71
N THR A 211 -1.79 11.48 -3.61
CA THR A 211 -1.17 12.26 -4.67
C THR A 211 0.00 13.07 -4.10
N VAL A 212 0.98 13.36 -4.97
CA VAL A 212 2.13 14.19 -4.63
C VAL A 212 2.23 15.34 -5.60
N ASN A 213 2.35 16.57 -5.09
CA ASN A 213 2.39 17.82 -5.86
C ASN A 213 1.18 18.00 -6.80
N GLN A 214 0.01 17.48 -6.39
CA GLN A 214 -1.26 17.71 -7.08
C GLN A 214 -2.22 18.40 -6.12
N LYS A 215 -3.00 19.34 -6.67
CA LYS A 215 -4.04 20.03 -5.90
C LYS A 215 -5.17 19.09 -5.48
N TRP A 216 -5.90 19.47 -4.44
CA TRP A 216 -7.04 18.70 -3.93
C TRP A 216 -8.13 18.47 -4.97
N GLU A 217 -8.37 19.42 -5.88
CA GLU A 217 -9.39 19.31 -6.93
C GLU A 217 -9.15 18.11 -7.84
N ARG A 218 -7.89 17.83 -8.20
CA ARG A 218 -7.54 16.65 -9.01
C ARG A 218 -7.85 15.34 -8.31
N LEU A 219 -7.64 15.31 -6.99
CA LEU A 219 -7.98 14.13 -6.20
C LEU A 219 -9.50 13.99 -6.07
N ALA A 220 -10.21 15.10 -5.84
CA ALA A 220 -11.68 15.10 -5.76
C ALA A 220 -12.34 14.66 -7.08
N GLU A 221 -11.90 15.21 -8.22
CA GLU A 221 -12.32 14.79 -9.57
C GLU A 221 -12.18 13.28 -9.75
N LYS A 222 -10.99 12.75 -9.46
CA LYS A 222 -10.71 11.32 -9.57
C LYS A 222 -11.65 10.47 -8.71
N LEU A 223 -11.88 10.87 -7.46
CA LEU A 223 -12.76 10.13 -6.55
C LEU A 223 -14.23 10.17 -7.00
N GLY A 224 -14.66 11.28 -7.63
CA GLY A 224 -15.98 11.42 -8.22
C GLY A 224 -16.15 10.56 -9.48
N ASP A 225 -15.21 10.63 -10.42
CA ASP A 225 -15.23 9.87 -11.68
C ASP A 225 -15.25 8.36 -11.45
N GLU A 226 -14.44 7.88 -10.48
CA GLU A 226 -14.39 6.48 -10.10
C GLU A 226 -15.52 6.06 -9.12
N LYS A 227 -16.48 6.96 -8.84
CA LYS A 227 -17.62 6.76 -7.92
C LYS A 227 -17.21 6.16 -6.57
N MET A 228 -16.08 6.60 -6.03
CA MET A 228 -15.53 6.10 -4.76
C MET A 228 -16.25 6.66 -3.54
N LEU A 229 -16.94 7.79 -3.69
CA LEU A 229 -17.70 8.46 -2.64
C LEU A 229 -19.20 8.33 -2.92
N SER A 230 -20.00 8.20 -1.88
CA SER A 230 -21.46 8.33 -2.00
C SER A 230 -21.85 9.77 -2.30
N GLU A 231 -23.01 10.00 -2.93
CA GLU A 231 -23.53 11.35 -3.19
C GLU A 231 -23.74 12.16 -1.90
N GLU A 232 -24.04 11.50 -0.78
CA GLU A 232 -24.17 12.08 0.56
C GLU A 232 -22.93 11.84 1.43
N ALA A 233 -21.74 11.85 0.82
CA ALA A 233 -20.51 11.61 1.56
C ALA A 233 -20.28 12.71 2.61
N VAL A 234 -19.60 12.32 3.69
CA VAL A 234 -19.21 13.22 4.77
C VAL A 234 -17.70 13.22 4.92
N ILE A 235 -17.12 14.41 4.88
CA ILE A 235 -15.69 14.62 4.96
C ILE A 235 -15.33 15.06 6.37
N VAL A 236 -14.50 14.27 7.04
CA VAL A 236 -13.92 14.58 8.34
C VAL A 236 -12.50 15.10 8.13
N CYS A 237 -12.28 16.40 8.37
CA CYS A 237 -10.98 17.06 8.17
C CYS A 237 -10.69 18.07 9.30
N ASP A 238 -9.47 18.60 9.30
CA ASP A 238 -9.03 19.63 10.25
C ASP A 238 -9.60 21.02 9.98
N GLY A 239 -10.27 21.22 8.84
CA GLY A 239 -10.81 22.50 8.41
C GLY A 239 -10.02 23.20 7.30
N GLU A 240 -9.05 22.53 6.64
CA GLU A 240 -8.33 23.06 5.49
C GLU A 240 -9.28 23.57 4.37
N THR A 241 -9.14 24.86 4.02
CA THR A 241 -10.02 25.53 3.05
C THR A 241 -9.90 24.97 1.63
N GLU A 242 -8.69 24.67 1.17
CA GLU A 242 -8.46 24.11 -0.19
C GLU A 242 -9.12 22.74 -0.33
N LEU A 243 -8.97 21.89 0.69
CA LEU A 243 -9.63 20.60 0.78
C LEU A 243 -11.15 20.77 0.75
N ARG A 244 -11.71 21.67 1.57
CA ARG A 244 -13.15 21.93 1.56
C ARG A 244 -13.64 22.34 0.18
N ASN A 245 -13.02 23.36 -0.41
CA ASN A 245 -13.40 23.88 -1.72
C ASN A 245 -13.37 22.80 -2.81
N ALA A 246 -12.37 21.92 -2.79
CA ALA A 246 -12.25 20.83 -3.75
C ALA A 246 -13.39 19.81 -3.68
N PHE A 247 -14.00 19.63 -2.50
CA PHE A 247 -15.07 18.66 -2.28
C PHE A 247 -16.46 19.29 -2.02
N SER A 248 -16.63 20.60 -2.22
CA SER A 248 -17.89 21.32 -1.96
C SER A 248 -19.03 21.02 -2.95
N SER A 249 -19.01 19.91 -3.69
CA SER A 249 -20.01 19.60 -4.71
C SER A 249 -21.21 18.80 -4.15
N GLY A 250 -22.41 19.11 -4.64
CA GLY A 250 -23.62 18.34 -4.38
C GLY A 250 -24.06 18.34 -2.91
N ASN A 251 -24.32 17.15 -2.36
CA ASN A 251 -24.83 16.92 -1.01
C ASN A 251 -23.73 16.54 0.00
N ILE A 252 -22.46 16.82 -0.33
CA ILE A 252 -21.33 16.50 0.54
C ILE A 252 -21.36 17.39 1.80
N GLN A 253 -21.26 16.76 2.97
CA GLN A 253 -21.21 17.45 4.25
C GLN A 253 -19.80 17.43 4.83
N PHE A 254 -19.51 18.37 5.73
CA PHE A 254 -18.23 18.46 6.42
C PHE A 254 -18.38 18.33 7.93
N GLN A 255 -17.53 17.51 8.53
CA GLN A 255 -17.30 17.44 9.96
C GLN A 255 -15.91 17.99 10.26
N THR A 256 -15.84 19.02 11.09
CA THR A 256 -14.57 19.50 11.63
C THR A 256 -14.13 18.57 12.75
N ASP A 257 -12.91 18.05 12.69
CA ASP A 257 -12.33 17.29 13.80
C ASP A 257 -12.37 18.12 15.10
N LEU A 258 -12.94 17.57 16.17
CA LEU A 258 -13.10 18.33 17.41
C LEU A 258 -11.76 18.72 18.06
N ILE A 259 -10.73 17.86 17.96
CA ILE A 259 -9.41 18.11 18.55
C ILE A 259 -8.71 19.28 17.85
N HIS A 260 -8.77 19.32 16.52
CA HIS A 260 -8.33 20.41 15.67
C HIS A 260 -9.17 21.65 15.91
N GLY A 261 -10.49 21.51 16.08
CA GLY A 261 -11.36 22.62 16.47
C GLY A 261 -10.87 23.32 17.75
N PHE A 262 -10.51 22.55 18.79
CA PHE A 262 -9.93 23.11 20.02
C PHE A 262 -8.57 23.78 19.78
N ARG A 263 -7.72 23.17 18.94
CA ARG A 263 -6.38 23.69 18.63
C ARG A 263 -6.44 24.98 17.82
N ILE A 264 -7.31 25.04 16.80
CA ILE A 264 -7.52 26.21 15.95
C ILE A 264 -8.07 27.35 16.81
N LEU A 265 -9.07 27.09 17.66
CA LEU A 265 -9.54 28.10 18.62
C LEU A 265 -8.39 28.62 19.49
N GLY A 266 -7.56 27.73 20.04
CA GLY A 266 -6.40 28.13 20.84
C GLY A 266 -5.38 28.99 20.08
N TYR A 267 -5.16 28.71 18.79
CA TYR A 267 -4.33 29.54 17.93
C TYR A 267 -4.97 30.89 17.64
N LYS A 268 -6.27 30.95 17.33
CA LYS A 268 -6.98 32.22 17.11
C LYS A 268 -6.98 33.11 18.34
N LEU A 269 -7.20 32.53 19.52
CA LEU A 269 -7.07 33.24 20.80
C LEU A 269 -5.66 33.77 21.06
N TRP A 270 -4.63 33.04 20.64
CA TRP A 270 -3.26 33.52 20.70
C TRP A 270 -3.02 34.68 19.74
N GLU A 271 -3.51 34.56 18.50
CA GLU A 271 -3.42 35.61 17.49
C GLU A 271 -4.13 36.91 17.91
N ASP A 272 -5.27 36.80 18.59
CA ASP A 272 -6.01 37.96 19.10
C ASP A 272 -5.25 38.69 20.22
N SER A 273 -4.37 37.99 20.94
CA SER A 273 -3.50 38.55 22.01
C SER A 273 -4.24 39.27 23.16
N ALA A 274 -5.57 39.23 23.20
CA ALA A 274 -6.38 39.91 24.21
C ALA A 274 -6.47 39.17 25.56
N LEU A 275 -6.14 37.87 25.58
CA LEU A 275 -6.20 37.04 26.79
C LEU A 275 -4.84 36.44 27.16
N ASN A 276 -4.55 36.42 28.46
CA ASN A 276 -3.42 35.66 28.99
C ASN A 276 -3.62 34.14 28.84
N LEU A 277 -2.58 33.35 29.12
CA LEU A 277 -2.63 31.89 28.96
C LEU A 277 -3.78 31.22 29.72
N ASN A 278 -4.10 31.68 30.93
CA ASN A 278 -5.17 31.10 31.75
C ASN A 278 -6.55 31.42 31.17
N GLY A 279 -6.77 32.67 30.74
CA GLY A 279 -7.99 33.06 30.04
C GLY A 279 -8.21 32.25 28.76
N ARG A 280 -7.16 32.07 27.94
CA ARG A 280 -7.22 31.24 26.73
C ARG A 280 -7.58 29.78 27.05
N LYS A 281 -6.97 29.19 28.09
CA LYS A 281 -7.28 27.82 28.54
C LYS A 281 -8.73 27.68 29.02
N ALA A 282 -9.27 28.68 29.71
CA ALA A 282 -10.67 28.68 30.15
C ALA A 282 -11.63 28.64 28.96
N ILE A 283 -11.44 29.51 27.95
CA ILE A 283 -12.24 29.50 26.72
C ILE A 283 -12.19 28.14 26.01
N ILE A 284 -11.00 27.56 25.85
CA ILE A 284 -10.83 26.24 25.21
C ILE A 284 -11.55 25.16 26.01
N ASN A 285 -11.51 25.22 27.34
CA ASN A 285 -12.20 24.26 28.21
C ASN A 285 -13.72 24.39 28.11
N ASP A 286 -14.27 25.59 27.98
CA ASP A 286 -15.70 25.80 27.77
C ASP A 286 -16.18 25.13 26.47
N LEU A 287 -15.46 25.35 25.36
CA LEU A 287 -15.77 24.66 24.10
C LEU A 287 -15.64 23.13 24.23
N LYS A 288 -14.61 22.64 24.93
CA LYS A 288 -14.45 21.19 25.19
C LYS A 288 -15.63 20.62 25.97
N MET A 289 -16.09 21.30 27.02
CA MET A 289 -17.23 20.84 27.81
C MET A 289 -18.49 20.72 26.93
N LEU A 290 -18.76 21.74 26.11
CA LEU A 290 -19.88 21.70 25.16
C LEU A 290 -19.78 20.51 24.20
N LEU A 291 -18.71 20.41 23.41
CA LEU A 291 -18.61 19.41 22.34
C LEU A 291 -18.39 17.98 22.86
N LEU A 292 -17.64 17.79 23.95
CA LEU A 292 -17.46 16.45 24.53
C LEU A 292 -18.73 15.96 25.24
N SER A 293 -19.53 16.86 25.82
CA SER A 293 -20.84 16.50 26.36
C SER A 293 -21.80 16.07 25.25
N LEU A 294 -21.82 16.76 24.10
CA LEU A 294 -22.58 16.33 22.91
C LEU A 294 -22.14 14.95 22.44
N LYS A 295 -20.83 14.76 22.29
CA LYS A 295 -20.25 13.48 21.88
C LYS A 295 -20.64 12.34 22.83
N ASN A 296 -20.68 12.58 24.13
CA ASN A 296 -21.13 11.57 25.09
C ASN A 296 -22.63 11.28 24.94
N VAL A 297 -23.48 12.30 24.74
CA VAL A 297 -24.91 12.09 24.50
C VAL A 297 -25.15 11.25 23.25
N VAL A 298 -24.49 11.56 22.13
CA VAL A 298 -24.59 10.76 20.89
C VAL A 298 -24.17 9.31 21.11
N VAL A 299 -23.14 9.05 21.92
CA VAL A 299 -22.66 7.69 22.20
C VAL A 299 -23.63 6.90 23.07
N TYR A 300 -24.13 7.49 24.16
CA TYR A 300 -24.93 6.78 25.16
C TYR A 300 -26.43 6.77 24.84
N HIS A 301 -26.92 7.75 24.07
CA HIS A 301 -28.34 7.94 23.76
C HIS A 301 -28.63 7.80 22.26
N LYS A 302 -27.88 6.93 21.56
CA LYS A 302 -28.01 6.69 20.10
C LYS A 302 -29.41 6.28 19.62
N TYR A 303 -30.30 5.86 20.52
CA TYR A 303 -31.69 5.47 20.21
C TYR A 303 -32.73 6.48 20.71
N GLU A 304 -32.29 7.65 21.22
CA GLU A 304 -33.13 8.74 21.70
C GLU A 304 -32.87 9.99 20.83
N PRO A 305 -33.40 10.06 19.59
CA PRO A 305 -33.10 11.15 18.66
C PRO A 305 -33.49 12.52 19.19
N ASP A 306 -34.60 12.63 19.93
CA ASP A 306 -35.05 13.88 20.55
C ASP A 306 -34.03 14.41 21.55
N ARG A 307 -33.48 13.52 22.38
CA ARG A 307 -32.44 13.88 23.36
C ARG A 307 -31.14 14.34 22.69
N ILE A 308 -30.79 13.74 21.56
CA ILE A 308 -29.64 14.18 20.76
C ILE A 308 -29.95 15.57 20.17
N SER A 309 -31.15 15.78 19.62
CA SER A 309 -31.60 17.06 19.07
C SER A 309 -31.54 18.19 20.09
N ASP A 310 -32.12 17.98 21.28
CA ASP A 310 -32.08 18.94 22.39
C ASP A 310 -30.63 19.29 22.77
N LYS A 311 -29.76 18.28 22.80
CA LYS A 311 -28.35 18.48 23.13
C LYS A 311 -27.60 19.24 22.05
N ILE A 312 -27.92 19.04 20.77
CA ILE A 312 -27.37 19.82 19.65
C ILE A 312 -27.74 21.28 19.82
N ASN A 313 -29.02 21.59 20.04
CA ASN A 313 -29.50 22.96 20.23
C ASN A 313 -28.77 23.64 21.39
N GLN A 314 -28.72 22.99 22.55
CA GLN A 314 -27.99 23.51 23.72
C GLN A 314 -26.51 23.82 23.42
N VAL A 315 -25.85 22.98 22.62
CA VAL A 315 -24.43 23.12 22.30
C VAL A 315 -24.18 24.20 21.26
N VAL A 316 -25.08 24.35 20.28
CA VAL A 316 -25.05 25.45 19.31
C VAL A 316 -25.26 26.78 20.02
N ASP A 317 -26.30 26.91 20.85
CA ASP A 317 -26.58 28.11 21.66
C ASP A 317 -25.40 28.47 22.57
N GLY A 318 -24.77 27.44 23.17
CA GLY A 318 -23.58 27.60 23.99
C GLY A 318 -22.37 28.11 23.20
N MET A 319 -22.17 27.66 21.96
CA MET A 319 -21.11 28.16 21.08
C MET A 319 -21.37 29.59 20.61
N GLU A 320 -22.64 29.94 20.34
CA GLU A 320 -23.03 31.31 19.99
C GLU A 320 -22.80 32.27 21.16
N SER A 321 -23.21 31.87 22.37
CA SER A 321 -22.93 32.62 23.60
C SER A 321 -21.43 32.78 23.86
N LEU A 322 -20.65 31.73 23.62
CA LEU A 322 -19.20 31.76 23.72
C LEU A 322 -18.57 32.73 22.70
N SER A 323 -19.10 32.76 21.48
CA SER A 323 -18.66 33.66 20.41
C SER A 323 -18.96 35.13 20.75
N ALA A 324 -20.16 35.44 21.25
CA ALA A 324 -20.53 36.78 21.71
C ALA A 324 -19.60 37.26 22.83
N ARG A 325 -19.34 36.40 23.83
CA ARG A 325 -18.38 36.71 24.90
C ARG A 325 -16.97 36.96 24.38
N LEU A 326 -16.54 36.26 23.33
CA LEU A 326 -15.24 36.49 22.71
C LEU A 326 -15.16 37.85 22.00
N MET A 327 -16.26 38.31 21.38
CA MET A 327 -16.32 39.66 20.82
C MET A 327 -16.14 40.72 21.90
N ASP A 328 -16.81 40.59 23.05
CA ASP A 328 -16.71 41.54 24.17
C ASP A 328 -15.30 41.56 24.77
N LEU A 329 -14.61 40.42 24.76
CA LEU A 329 -13.22 40.27 25.21
C LEU A 329 -12.18 40.72 24.16
N GLY A 330 -12.60 41.26 23.01
CA GLY A 330 -11.72 41.69 21.92
C GLY A 330 -11.08 40.54 21.13
N CYS A 331 -11.55 39.30 21.31
CA CYS A 331 -11.05 38.11 20.63
C CYS A 331 -11.80 37.85 19.31
N HIS A 332 -11.70 38.80 18.37
CA HIS A 332 -12.49 38.80 17.14
C HIS A 332 -12.19 37.62 16.20
N LYS A 333 -10.91 37.18 16.09
CA LYS A 333 -10.56 36.03 15.24
C LYS A 333 -11.12 34.73 15.82
N ALA A 334 -11.08 34.59 17.15
CA ALA A 334 -11.64 33.43 17.83
C ALA A 334 -13.17 33.38 17.73
N ALA A 335 -13.86 34.52 17.87
CA ALA A 335 -15.31 34.62 17.68
C ALA A 335 -15.71 34.25 16.23
N LYS A 336 -15.01 34.82 15.25
CA LYS A 336 -15.23 34.52 13.82
C LYS A 336 -15.08 33.02 13.53
N PHE A 337 -14.07 32.36 14.09
CA PHE A 337 -13.88 30.92 13.96
C PHE A 337 -15.09 30.13 14.50
N LEU A 338 -15.60 30.45 15.70
CA LEU A 338 -16.75 29.73 16.24
C LEU A 338 -18.00 29.90 15.36
N ASN A 339 -18.25 31.10 14.86
CA ASN A 339 -19.39 31.37 13.98
C ASN A 339 -19.28 30.60 12.65
N GLU A 340 -18.08 30.52 12.07
CA GLU A 340 -17.86 29.83 10.80
C GLU A 340 -17.97 28.30 10.93
N TYR A 341 -17.48 27.72 12.04
CA TYR A 341 -17.30 26.27 12.16
C TYR A 341 -18.35 25.59 13.04
N SER A 342 -19.20 26.32 13.77
CA SER A 342 -20.23 25.78 14.68
C SER A 342 -21.05 24.64 14.05
N ASN A 343 -21.55 24.87 12.83
CA ASN A 343 -22.33 23.89 12.08
C ASN A 343 -21.54 22.62 11.76
N THR A 344 -20.29 22.77 11.36
CA THR A 344 -19.42 21.63 11.00
C THR A 344 -18.87 20.88 12.22
N LEU A 345 -18.85 21.50 13.41
CA LEU A 345 -18.42 20.85 14.65
C LEU A 345 -19.48 19.87 15.19
N VAL A 346 -20.75 20.06 14.83
CA VAL A 346 -21.88 19.24 15.31
C VAL A 346 -22.47 18.30 14.27
N THR A 347 -21.91 18.23 13.05
CA THR A 347 -22.40 17.38 11.94
C THR A 347 -22.56 15.91 12.36
N PHE A 348 -21.62 15.37 13.15
CA PHE A 348 -21.67 13.99 13.62
C PHE A 348 -22.89 13.69 14.47
N ALA A 349 -23.36 14.68 15.25
CA ALA A 349 -24.54 14.54 16.09
C ALA A 349 -25.82 14.68 15.27
N ARG A 350 -25.84 15.64 14.32
CA ARG A 350 -26.97 15.82 13.39
C ARG A 350 -27.23 14.55 12.58
N LEU A 351 -26.18 13.94 12.06
CA LEU A 351 -26.28 12.69 11.31
C LEU A 351 -26.68 11.51 12.20
N ALA A 352 -26.30 11.49 13.47
CA ALA A 352 -26.69 10.43 14.40
C ALA A 352 -28.21 10.38 14.65
N ILE A 353 -28.93 11.52 14.58
CA ILE A 353 -30.40 11.56 14.65
C ILE A 353 -31.03 10.70 13.54
N HIS A 354 -30.39 10.65 12.37
CA HIS A 354 -30.82 9.86 11.22
C HIS A 354 -30.20 8.46 11.19
N GLY A 355 -29.61 8.00 12.30
CA GLY A 355 -28.95 6.69 12.38
C GLY A 355 -27.61 6.61 11.64
N ILE A 356 -27.08 7.72 11.13
CA ILE A 356 -25.82 7.77 10.39
C ILE A 356 -24.68 8.02 11.37
N LYS A 357 -23.81 7.03 11.55
CA LYS A 357 -22.64 7.12 12.43
C LYS A 357 -21.43 7.61 11.64
N ILE A 358 -20.89 8.77 12.03
CA ILE A 358 -19.59 9.25 11.56
C ILE A 358 -18.62 9.52 12.72
N PRO A 359 -17.30 9.50 12.48
CA PRO A 359 -16.32 9.92 13.47
C PRO A 359 -16.41 11.42 13.77
N TRP A 360 -16.30 11.78 15.04
CA TRP A 360 -16.15 13.18 15.48
C TRP A 360 -14.67 13.64 15.46
N ASN A 361 -13.74 12.72 15.22
CA ASN A 361 -12.32 13.01 15.09
C ASN A 361 -11.64 12.29 13.90
N SER A 362 -10.47 12.77 13.54
CA SER A 362 -9.59 12.38 12.45
C SER A 362 -8.42 11.51 12.94
N ASN A 363 -8.48 10.96 14.16
CA ASN A 363 -7.44 10.10 14.75
C ASN A 363 -6.97 8.96 13.81
N ARG A 364 -7.86 8.43 12.96
CA ARG A 364 -7.51 7.37 12.01
C ARG A 364 -6.57 7.88 10.92
N ILE A 365 -6.80 9.09 10.37
CA ILE A 365 -5.91 9.69 9.38
C ILE A 365 -4.65 10.26 10.03
N GLU A 366 -4.70 10.78 11.26
CA GLU A 366 -3.48 11.17 12.00
C GLU A 366 -2.51 10.01 12.19
N ARG A 367 -3.03 8.82 12.56
CA ARG A 367 -2.21 7.60 12.64
C ARG A 367 -1.62 7.21 11.29
N LEU A 368 -2.39 7.38 10.21
CA LEU A 368 -1.91 7.17 8.84
C LEU A 368 -0.80 8.16 8.50
N MET A 369 -0.93 9.45 8.87
CA MET A 369 0.13 10.46 8.71
C MET A 369 1.37 10.12 9.53
N GLY A 370 1.21 9.45 10.67
CA GLY A 370 2.30 8.83 11.43
C GLY A 370 3.08 7.82 10.61
N GLU A 371 2.41 6.92 9.89
CA GLU A 371 3.06 5.94 9.00
C GLU A 371 3.82 6.60 7.85
N ILE A 372 3.26 7.66 7.26
CA ILE A 372 3.95 8.48 6.26
C ILE A 372 5.22 9.06 6.88
N SER A 373 5.08 9.73 8.03
CA SER A 373 6.16 10.45 8.69
C SER A 373 7.34 9.54 9.04
N LYS A 374 7.07 8.33 9.55
CA LYS A 374 8.10 7.33 9.88
C LYS A 374 9.03 7.03 8.70
N ARG A 375 8.50 6.98 7.49
CA ARG A 375 9.28 6.58 6.30
C ARG A 375 9.76 7.73 5.45
N VAL A 376 9.07 8.88 5.39
CA VAL A 376 9.37 9.92 4.40
C VAL A 376 9.91 11.22 4.97
N LYS A 377 9.75 11.47 6.29
CA LYS A 377 10.09 12.76 6.92
C LYS A 377 11.43 12.78 7.69
N HIS A 378 12.25 11.74 7.59
CA HIS A 378 13.57 11.79 8.22
C HIS A 378 14.45 12.89 7.59
N LYS A 379 15.27 13.61 8.38
CA LYS A 379 15.99 14.83 7.97
C LYS A 379 16.85 14.69 6.69
N TRP A 380 17.35 13.49 6.42
CA TRP A 380 18.24 13.21 5.28
C TRP A 380 17.51 12.63 4.07
N MET A 381 16.22 12.33 4.19
CA MET A 381 15.44 11.76 3.11
C MET A 381 14.90 12.88 2.23
N ARG A 382 15.09 12.73 0.92
CA ARG A 382 14.52 13.59 -0.10
C ARG A 382 13.94 12.72 -1.20
N TRP A 383 12.89 13.21 -1.86
CA TRP A 383 12.16 12.41 -2.83
C TRP A 383 11.87 13.15 -4.12
N THR A 384 11.98 12.44 -5.24
CA THR A 384 11.27 12.83 -6.47
C THR A 384 9.77 12.65 -6.28
N THR A 385 8.98 13.40 -7.05
CA THR A 385 7.50 13.33 -6.99
C THR A 385 7.00 11.91 -7.20
N GLU A 386 7.46 11.26 -8.28
CA GLU A 386 7.10 9.88 -8.62
C GLU A 386 7.57 8.87 -7.56
N GLY A 387 8.81 9.02 -7.08
CA GLY A 387 9.36 8.12 -6.06
C GLY A 387 8.59 8.19 -4.74
N LEU A 388 8.17 9.40 -4.35
CA LEU A 388 7.36 9.62 -3.15
C LEU A 388 5.95 9.03 -3.32
N GLU A 389 5.28 9.29 -4.43
CA GLU A 389 3.92 8.80 -4.65
C GLU A 389 3.87 7.26 -4.65
N THR A 390 4.81 6.62 -5.35
CA THR A 390 4.84 5.15 -5.48
C THR A 390 5.19 4.44 -4.18
N ILE A 391 6.14 4.95 -3.39
CA ILE A 391 6.43 4.37 -2.07
C ILE A 391 5.26 4.58 -1.09
N LEU A 392 4.59 5.74 -1.14
CA LEU A 392 3.42 6.00 -0.30
C LEU A 392 2.27 5.06 -0.64
N LYS A 393 1.98 4.81 -1.93
CA LYS A 393 0.97 3.83 -2.34
C LYS A 393 1.23 2.47 -1.70
N LEU A 394 2.47 1.97 -1.76
CA LEU A 394 2.82 0.67 -1.17
C LEU A 394 2.63 0.66 0.36
N ILE A 395 3.18 1.66 1.06
CA ILE A 395 3.09 1.77 2.53
C ILE A 395 1.62 1.87 2.98
N LEU A 396 0.86 2.75 2.33
CA LEU A 396 -0.50 3.06 2.72
C LEU A 396 -1.47 1.92 2.37
N VAL A 397 -1.30 1.23 1.24
CA VAL A 397 -2.09 0.01 0.97
C VAL A 397 -1.77 -1.08 1.99
N ARG A 398 -0.50 -1.30 2.31
CA ARG A 398 -0.10 -2.26 3.35
C ARG A 398 -0.70 -1.93 4.71
N TYR A 399 -0.76 -0.65 5.08
CA TYR A 399 -1.31 -0.19 6.35
C TYR A 399 -2.84 -0.22 6.41
N THR A 400 -3.50 0.16 5.31
CA THR A 400 -4.97 0.28 5.25
C THR A 400 -5.66 -1.04 4.93
N SER A 401 -5.06 -1.86 4.09
CA SER A 401 -5.63 -3.12 3.63
C SER A 401 -4.55 -4.20 3.52
N PRO A 402 -4.14 -4.80 4.66
CA PRO A 402 -3.12 -5.86 4.67
C PRO A 402 -3.43 -7.02 3.71
N GLU A 403 -4.71 -7.42 3.62
CA GLU A 403 -5.15 -8.47 2.68
C GLU A 403 -4.99 -8.07 1.22
N ARG A 404 -5.28 -6.81 0.86
CA ARG A 404 -5.04 -6.33 -0.51
C ARG A 404 -3.54 -6.34 -0.82
N TYR A 405 -2.71 -5.92 0.12
CA TYR A 405 -1.25 -5.96 -0.05
C TYR A 405 -0.73 -7.39 -0.21
N LYS A 406 -1.26 -8.32 0.60
CA LYS A 406 -0.96 -9.75 0.50
C LYS A 406 -1.39 -10.32 -0.85
N ASN A 407 -2.61 -10.06 -1.29
CA ASN A 407 -3.08 -10.49 -2.61
C ASN A 407 -2.24 -9.91 -3.75
N PHE A 408 -1.83 -8.64 -3.66
CA PHE A 408 -0.90 -8.05 -4.62
C PHE A 408 0.44 -8.80 -4.66
N ARG A 409 1.02 -9.07 -3.49
CA ARG A 409 2.25 -9.83 -3.33
C ARG A 409 2.12 -11.24 -3.92
N ASP A 410 1.07 -11.97 -3.56
CA ASP A 410 0.86 -13.35 -3.99
C ASP A 410 0.56 -13.43 -5.50
N THR A 411 -0.14 -12.43 -6.05
CA THR A 411 -0.31 -12.29 -7.51
C THR A 411 1.02 -12.08 -8.21
N LYS A 412 1.88 -11.17 -7.70
CA LYS A 412 3.21 -10.91 -8.28
C LYS A 412 4.11 -12.15 -8.23
N LEU A 413 3.99 -12.96 -7.18
CA LEU A 413 4.72 -14.22 -7.02
C LEU A 413 4.07 -15.40 -7.76
N GLY A 414 2.93 -15.21 -8.41
CA GLY A 414 2.21 -16.26 -9.13
C GLY A 414 1.55 -17.32 -8.23
N LEU A 415 1.42 -17.06 -6.93
CA LEU A 415 0.90 -18.01 -5.93
C LEU A 415 -0.63 -18.13 -5.92
N ILE A 416 -1.35 -17.22 -6.58
CA ILE A 416 -2.82 -17.25 -6.68
C ILE A 416 -3.29 -18.06 -7.91
N SER A 417 -2.40 -18.29 -8.89
CA SER A 417 -2.71 -19.20 -10.00
C SER A 417 -2.79 -20.62 -9.45
N GLY A 418 -3.85 -21.36 -9.75
CA GLY A 418 -4.12 -22.74 -9.26
C GLY A 418 -3.08 -23.80 -9.67
N SER A 419 -1.90 -23.39 -10.09
CA SER A 419 -0.72 -24.17 -10.41
C SER A 419 -0.14 -24.81 -9.14
N MET A 420 -0.82 -25.82 -8.57
CA MET A 420 -0.26 -26.59 -7.47
C MET A 420 0.98 -27.33 -7.96
N ILE A 421 2.15 -26.89 -7.49
CA ILE A 421 3.40 -27.62 -7.66
C ILE A 421 3.57 -28.48 -6.43
N SER A 422 3.68 -29.80 -6.63
CA SER A 422 4.06 -30.70 -5.55
C SER A 422 5.54 -31.03 -5.66
N VAL A 423 6.28 -30.75 -4.59
CA VAL A 423 7.63 -31.26 -4.39
C VAL A 423 7.55 -32.33 -3.32
N GLN A 424 8.09 -33.52 -3.59
CA GLN A 424 8.21 -34.59 -2.60
C GLN A 424 9.68 -34.96 -2.44
N ILE A 425 10.13 -35.06 -1.19
CA ILE A 425 11.48 -35.51 -0.84
C ILE A 425 11.39 -36.88 -0.19
N SER A 426 12.22 -37.80 -0.65
CA SER A 426 12.49 -39.07 0.03
C SER A 426 13.99 -39.19 0.29
N VAL A 427 14.36 -39.56 1.51
CA VAL A 427 15.76 -39.71 1.94
C VAL A 427 16.02 -41.18 2.25
N ASN A 428 17.03 -41.75 1.58
CA ASN A 428 17.51 -43.10 1.84
C ASN A 428 18.89 -43.02 2.50
N HIS A 429 19.10 -43.78 3.57
CA HIS A 429 20.39 -43.89 4.25
C HIS A 429 20.90 -45.34 4.16
N SER A 430 22.18 -45.46 3.84
CA SER A 430 22.92 -46.72 3.88
C SER A 430 24.13 -46.51 4.79
N VAL A 431 24.21 -47.28 5.86
CA VAL A 431 25.38 -47.31 6.73
C VAL A 431 26.34 -48.35 6.15
N GLN A 432 27.54 -47.93 5.75
CA GLN A 432 28.64 -48.81 5.32
C GLN A 432 29.71 -48.87 6.39
#